data_AF-A0A6J4SP68-F1
#
_entry.id   AF-A0A6J4SP68-F1
#
_cell.length_a   1.000
_cell.length_b   1.000
_cell.length_c   1.000
_cell.angle_alpha   90.00
_cell.angle_beta   90.00
_cell.angle_gamma   90.00
#
_symmetry.space_group_name_H-M   'P 1'
#
loop_
_entity.id
_entity.type
_entity.pdbx_description
1 polymer ?
#
loop_
_entity_poly.entity_id
_entity_poly.type
_entity_poly.pdbx_seq_one_letter_code
_entity_poly.pdbx_strand_id
1 'polypeptide(L)'
;MATRTRFPSLYDVTAPEGAEGWEELYNWYHLRGEERRASDEQRFWFQDRLHHPEVMHPYDEIQCECWWQGLGAFNTRIFAMPPAYGIDQRVVNGYLYISPIPAPPEDLEARAAAFGERAGHYYDNWDAIYEEWKVKTVDRLEQMKAMRFAPLPALEELEVVTSHRGSSSGYQMIEDYSRMVLIMYETYQFHFELLNIGYAAYLTFFAFCKQAFPDISDQAIARMVGGLHVDLYRPDDELKRLAKAAVEQGLADEVRGAESAEALFASLRSNGGKAWVEDWERTADPWFLIDTAPGHPGGYGHYGTWASEPDIPLGAVKEYIAALLNGDEIDRPTAHVLAERERITGEYRELLAEEDAPAFDEMLALARKVFVYIEEHVIYIEHWMWATFWAKSHELSRALAPMGAFDEPGDMFFLRRTEVMES
;
A
#
# COMPACT_ATOMS: atom_id res chain seq x y z
N MET A 1 -3.06 19.17 39.76
CA MET A 1 -2.73 19.22 38.32
C MET A 1 -3.92 19.84 37.61
N ALA A 2 -3.73 20.96 36.91
CA ALA A 2 -4.81 21.54 36.11
C ALA A 2 -5.22 20.52 35.04
N THR A 3 -6.50 20.21 34.93
CA THR A 3 -7.05 19.34 33.90
C THR A 3 -6.78 19.99 32.55
N ARG A 4 -5.89 19.40 31.75
CA ARG A 4 -5.54 19.91 30.43
C ARG A 4 -6.78 19.74 29.53
N THR A 5 -7.44 20.83 29.16
CA THR A 5 -8.69 20.82 28.37
C THR A 5 -8.45 20.77 26.86
N ARG A 6 -7.18 20.70 26.43
CA ARG A 6 -6.77 20.66 25.02
C ARG A 6 -5.53 19.77 24.84
N PHE A 7 -5.43 19.12 23.68
CA PHE A 7 -4.20 18.45 23.25
C PHE A 7 -3.02 19.45 23.18
N PRO A 8 -1.76 18.99 23.40
CA PRO A 8 -0.58 19.83 23.23
C PRO A 8 -0.49 20.43 21.81
N SER A 9 0.06 21.65 21.70
CA SER A 9 0.46 22.17 20.39
C SER A 9 1.63 21.33 19.86
N LEU A 10 1.69 21.12 18.54
CA LEU A 10 2.88 20.51 17.92
C LEU A 10 4.14 21.31 18.25
N TYR A 11 4.05 22.62 18.47
CA TYR A 11 5.16 23.51 18.79
C TYR A 11 5.64 23.41 20.24
N ASP A 12 4.82 22.83 21.13
CA ASP A 12 5.20 22.62 22.53
C ASP A 12 5.90 21.27 22.74
N VAL A 13 5.94 20.42 21.70
CA VAL A 13 6.62 19.12 21.75
C VAL A 13 8.12 19.35 21.58
N THR A 14 8.88 19.02 22.62
CA THR A 14 10.35 19.08 22.61
C THR A 14 10.95 17.79 22.07
N ALA A 15 12.16 17.87 21.52
CA ALA A 15 12.94 16.69 21.19
C ALA A 15 13.28 15.89 22.47
N PRO A 16 13.26 14.56 22.43
CA PRO A 16 13.87 13.74 23.48
C PRO A 16 15.39 13.94 23.49
N GLU A 17 16.02 13.62 24.62
CA GLU A 17 17.48 13.69 24.78
C GLU A 17 18.18 12.83 23.70
N GLY A 18 19.15 13.42 22.99
CA GLY A 18 19.89 12.78 21.92
C GLY A 18 19.27 12.90 20.53
N ALA A 19 18.08 13.49 20.41
CA ALA A 19 17.42 13.78 19.14
C ALA A 19 17.37 15.29 18.83
N GLU A 20 18.18 16.11 19.50
CA GLU A 20 18.27 17.53 19.20
C GLU A 20 18.74 17.76 17.76
N GLY A 21 18.10 18.70 17.04
CA GLY A 21 18.46 19.01 15.65
C GLY A 21 17.94 18.02 14.61
N TRP A 22 17.06 17.09 14.99
CA TRP A 22 16.40 16.15 14.06
C TRP A 22 15.75 16.86 12.86
N GLU A 23 15.39 18.14 13.00
CA GLU A 23 14.83 18.95 11.92
C GLU A 23 15.71 19.00 10.67
N GLU A 24 17.04 18.91 10.80
CA GLU A 24 17.98 18.97 9.66
C GLU A 24 17.82 17.78 8.70
N LEU A 25 17.31 16.66 9.20
CA LEU A 25 17.13 15.41 8.46
C LEU A 25 15.98 15.49 7.44
N TYR A 26 14.98 16.33 7.67
CA TYR A 26 13.75 16.33 6.87
C TYR A 26 13.64 17.55 5.97
N ASN A 27 12.71 17.51 5.02
CA ASN A 27 12.43 18.63 4.15
C ASN A 27 11.67 19.76 4.86
N TRP A 28 12.04 21.02 4.56
CA TRP A 28 11.49 22.22 5.20
C TRP A 28 9.96 22.35 5.11
N TYR A 29 9.32 21.75 4.10
CA TYR A 29 7.87 21.78 3.93
C TYR A 29 7.12 20.83 4.88
N HIS A 30 7.80 19.85 5.47
CA HIS A 30 7.25 18.98 6.52
C HIS A 30 7.56 19.46 7.93
N LEU A 31 8.44 20.45 8.09
CA LEU A 31 8.80 20.97 9.41
C LEU A 31 7.77 21.97 9.94
N ARG A 32 7.73 22.07 11.27
CA ARG A 32 7.11 23.19 11.98
C ARG A 32 7.88 24.48 11.64
N GLY A 33 7.16 25.58 11.47
CA GLY A 33 7.75 26.90 11.22
C GLY A 33 6.89 28.02 11.81
N GLU A 34 7.51 29.12 12.21
CA GLU A 34 6.80 30.26 12.80
C GLU A 34 5.83 30.89 11.78
N GLU A 35 6.17 30.84 10.49
CA GLU A 35 5.33 31.29 9.38
C GLU A 35 4.04 30.49 9.22
N ARG A 36 4.00 29.25 9.72
CA ARG A 36 2.81 28.35 9.67
C ARG A 36 2.10 28.23 11.02
N ARG A 37 2.73 28.68 12.12
CA ARG A 37 2.26 28.46 13.50
C ARG A 37 0.82 28.86 13.72
N ALA A 38 0.43 30.03 13.24
CA ALA A 38 -0.93 30.53 13.39
C ALA A 38 -1.98 29.62 12.72
N SER A 39 -1.65 29.01 11.57
CA SER A 39 -2.53 28.05 10.87
C SER A 39 -2.52 26.69 11.57
N ASP A 40 -1.34 26.20 11.94
CA ASP A 40 -1.18 24.88 12.55
C ASP A 40 -1.86 24.82 13.94
N GLU A 41 -1.76 25.88 14.74
CA GLU A 41 -2.40 25.97 16.06
C GLU A 41 -3.92 26.14 16.01
N GLN A 42 -4.52 26.35 14.84
CA GLN A 42 -5.97 26.36 14.65
C GLN A 42 -6.54 24.99 14.27
N ARG A 43 -5.67 24.01 13.99
CA ARG A 43 -6.06 22.69 13.50
C ARG A 43 -5.86 21.60 14.54
N PHE A 44 -6.56 20.48 14.34
CA PHE A 44 -6.35 19.27 15.13
C PHE A 44 -5.36 18.36 14.38
N TRP A 45 -4.23 18.10 15.03
CA TRP A 45 -3.17 17.23 14.52
C TRP A 45 -3.17 15.92 15.29
N PHE A 46 -3.02 14.82 14.57
CA PHE A 46 -2.88 13.50 15.16
C PHE A 46 -1.75 12.74 14.47
N GLN A 47 -1.05 11.90 15.25
CA GLN A 47 0.00 11.06 14.69
C GLN A 47 -0.63 10.02 13.78
N ASP A 48 -0.12 9.91 12.56
CA ASP A 48 -0.57 8.92 11.61
C ASP A 48 0.09 7.55 11.87
N ARG A 49 -0.22 6.96 13.02
CA ARG A 49 0.32 5.64 13.42
C ARG A 49 -0.18 4.49 12.56
N LEU A 50 -1.26 4.70 11.82
CA LEU A 50 -1.79 3.68 10.94
C LEU A 50 -0.79 3.42 9.81
N HIS A 51 -0.38 4.48 9.11
CA HIS A 51 0.54 4.40 7.97
C HIS A 51 2.01 4.53 8.38
N HIS A 52 2.30 5.30 9.43
CA HIS A 52 3.65 5.59 9.92
C HIS A 52 3.75 5.37 11.45
N PRO A 53 3.73 4.10 11.92
CA PRO A 53 3.79 3.76 13.34
C PRO A 53 5.09 4.16 14.04
N GLU A 54 6.19 4.27 13.28
CA GLU A 54 7.56 4.49 13.73
C GLU A 54 8.16 5.80 13.24
N VAL A 55 9.35 6.13 13.73
CA VAL A 55 10.15 7.25 13.23
C VAL A 55 10.52 6.97 11.77
N MET A 56 10.26 7.91 10.87
CA MET A 56 10.60 7.79 9.45
C MET A 56 12.06 8.14 9.22
N HIS A 57 12.78 7.36 8.42
CA HIS A 57 14.04 7.88 7.88
C HIS A 57 13.76 8.99 6.84
N PRO A 58 14.70 9.94 6.62
CA PRO A 58 14.56 10.98 5.60
C PRO A 58 14.25 10.46 4.19
N TYR A 59 14.86 9.33 3.81
CA TYR A 59 14.59 8.71 2.52
C TYR A 59 13.13 8.26 2.39
N ASP A 60 12.51 7.87 3.51
CA ASP A 60 11.14 7.36 3.61
C ASP A 60 10.08 8.47 3.46
N GLU A 61 10.47 9.76 3.48
CA GLU A 61 9.52 10.88 3.23
C GLU A 61 8.77 10.75 1.90
N ILE A 62 9.26 9.95 0.96
CA ILE A 62 8.58 9.70 -0.33
C ILE A 62 7.19 9.15 -0.10
N GLN A 63 7.03 8.29 0.91
CA GLN A 63 5.77 7.68 1.20
C GLN A 63 4.75 8.75 1.57
N CYS A 64 5.12 9.68 2.47
CA CYS A 64 4.20 10.72 2.91
C CYS A 64 3.97 11.80 1.84
N GLU A 65 4.96 12.10 1.01
CA GLU A 65 4.81 13.07 -0.09
C GLU A 65 3.91 12.57 -1.22
N CYS A 66 4.06 11.31 -1.63
CA CYS A 66 3.32 10.75 -2.75
C CYS A 66 1.81 10.81 -2.49
N TRP A 67 1.36 10.43 -1.30
CA TRP A 67 -0.07 10.49 -0.98
C TRP A 67 -0.56 11.89 -0.64
N TRP A 68 0.24 12.76 -0.03
CA TRP A 68 -0.12 14.16 0.19
C TRP A 68 -0.46 14.85 -1.13
N GLN A 69 0.41 14.72 -2.13
CA GLN A 69 0.25 15.36 -3.42
C GLN A 69 -0.93 14.75 -4.19
N GLY A 70 -1.03 13.42 -4.25
CA GLY A 70 -2.12 12.72 -4.95
C GLY A 70 -3.50 13.01 -4.33
N LEU A 71 -3.65 12.80 -3.01
CA LEU A 71 -4.89 13.05 -2.29
C LEU A 71 -5.37 14.49 -2.48
N GLY A 72 -4.47 15.46 -2.34
CA GLY A 72 -4.77 16.87 -2.52
C GLY A 72 -5.26 17.19 -3.93
N ALA A 73 -4.60 16.66 -4.97
CA ALA A 73 -5.02 16.87 -6.35
C ALA A 73 -6.40 16.26 -6.63
N PHE A 74 -6.62 15.01 -6.19
CA PHE A 74 -7.88 14.32 -6.43
C PHE A 74 -9.06 14.97 -5.71
N ASN A 75 -8.85 15.39 -4.46
CA ASN A 75 -9.88 16.08 -3.71
C ASN A 75 -10.15 17.48 -4.24
N THR A 76 -9.12 18.29 -4.50
CA THR A 76 -9.34 19.70 -4.89
C THR A 76 -9.86 19.86 -6.31
N ARG A 77 -9.19 19.25 -7.30
CA ARG A 77 -9.28 19.68 -8.71
C ARG A 77 -9.62 18.57 -9.71
N ILE A 78 -9.51 17.29 -9.33
CA ILE A 78 -9.92 16.18 -10.22
C ILE A 78 -11.35 15.76 -9.93
N PHE A 79 -11.70 15.34 -8.71
CA PHE A 79 -13.09 14.99 -8.38
C PHE A 79 -13.85 16.12 -7.70
N ALA A 80 -13.17 17.14 -7.18
CA ALA A 80 -13.80 18.20 -6.40
C ALA A 80 -14.61 17.64 -5.21
N MET A 81 -14.01 16.71 -4.44
CA MET A 81 -14.61 16.07 -3.27
C MET A 81 -15.31 17.13 -2.38
N PRO A 82 -16.62 17.03 -2.12
CA PRO A 82 -17.36 18.19 -1.60
C PRO A 82 -16.82 18.73 -0.27
N PRO A 83 -16.62 17.91 0.79
CA PRO A 83 -16.23 18.44 2.10
C PRO A 83 -14.72 18.67 2.27
N ALA A 84 -13.87 18.22 1.34
CA ALA A 84 -12.44 18.06 1.61
C ALA A 84 -11.55 18.58 0.49
N TYR A 85 -10.44 19.20 0.88
CA TYR A 85 -9.33 19.57 0.00
C TYR A 85 -8.14 18.60 0.12
N GLY A 86 -8.02 17.84 1.21
CA GLY A 86 -6.91 16.89 1.40
C GLY A 86 -6.44 16.88 2.85
N ILE A 87 -5.13 16.71 3.04
CA ILE A 87 -4.46 16.73 4.34
C ILE A 87 -3.26 17.67 4.32
N ASP A 88 -2.85 18.13 5.49
CA ASP A 88 -1.55 18.76 5.75
C ASP A 88 -0.71 17.81 6.60
N GLN A 89 0.62 17.92 6.51
CA GLN A 89 1.58 17.00 7.13
C GLN A 89 2.66 17.74 7.89
N ARG A 90 2.99 17.28 9.10
CA ARG A 90 4.15 17.74 9.86
C ARG A 90 4.92 16.55 10.41
N VAL A 91 6.24 16.57 10.25
CA VAL A 91 7.13 15.68 11.01
C VAL A 91 7.44 16.36 12.34
N VAL A 92 7.35 15.61 13.44
CA VAL A 92 7.73 16.06 14.78
C VAL A 92 8.50 14.96 15.48
N ASN A 93 9.78 15.21 15.77
CA ASN A 93 10.72 14.22 16.32
C ASN A 93 10.74 12.93 15.46
N GLY A 94 10.67 13.09 14.14
CA GLY A 94 10.67 11.99 13.18
C GLY A 94 9.34 11.24 13.00
N TYR A 95 8.29 11.58 13.74
CA TYR A 95 6.95 11.00 13.55
C TYR A 95 6.07 11.88 12.65
N LEU A 96 5.30 11.25 11.75
CA LEU A 96 4.34 11.96 10.91
C LEU A 96 3.05 12.29 11.67
N TYR A 97 2.66 13.56 11.62
CA TYR A 97 1.36 14.06 12.04
C TYR A 97 0.59 14.59 10.84
N ILE A 98 -0.70 14.28 10.79
CA ILE A 98 -1.60 14.76 9.74
C ILE A 98 -2.74 15.59 10.31
N SER A 99 -3.27 16.49 9.48
CA SER A 99 -4.51 17.22 9.75
C SER A 99 -5.34 17.30 8.47
N PRO A 100 -6.64 16.96 8.48
CA PRO A 100 -7.50 17.18 7.32
C PRO A 100 -7.63 18.68 7.00
N ILE A 101 -7.76 18.98 5.72
CA ILE A 101 -8.05 20.33 5.21
C ILE A 101 -9.48 20.31 4.65
N PRO A 102 -10.45 20.94 5.33
CA PRO A 102 -11.82 21.01 4.84
C PRO A 102 -11.93 21.99 3.67
N ALA A 103 -12.89 21.76 2.79
CA ALA A 103 -13.31 22.76 1.82
C ALA A 103 -14.07 23.91 2.54
N PRO A 104 -13.97 25.16 2.06
CA PRO A 104 -14.78 26.26 2.56
C PRO A 104 -16.29 25.96 2.44
N PRO A 105 -17.11 26.28 3.45
CA PRO A 105 -18.56 26.03 3.40
C PRO A 105 -19.27 26.64 2.19
N GLU A 106 -18.80 27.80 1.73
CA GLU A 106 -19.34 28.53 0.57
C GLU A 106 -19.11 27.81 -0.77
N ASP A 107 -18.14 26.89 -0.86
CA ASP A 107 -17.84 26.16 -2.09
C ASP A 107 -18.61 24.84 -2.22
N LEU A 108 -19.25 24.37 -1.13
CA LEU A 108 -19.78 23.00 -1.03
C LEU A 108 -20.80 22.66 -2.14
N GLU A 109 -21.70 23.59 -2.47
CA GLU A 109 -22.73 23.38 -3.48
C GLU A 109 -22.12 23.22 -4.89
N ALA A 110 -21.22 24.13 -5.27
CA ALA A 110 -20.55 24.09 -6.57
C ALA A 110 -19.66 22.84 -6.69
N ARG A 111 -18.99 22.45 -5.59
CA ARG A 111 -18.18 21.23 -5.54
C ARG A 111 -19.03 19.97 -5.63
N ALA A 112 -20.18 19.92 -4.96
CA ALA A 112 -21.10 18.79 -5.05
C ALA A 112 -21.60 18.57 -6.49
N ALA A 113 -21.93 19.63 -7.22
CA ALA A 113 -22.31 19.54 -8.62
C ALA A 113 -21.16 18.98 -9.50
N ALA A 114 -19.94 19.51 -9.34
CA ALA A 114 -18.77 19.03 -10.07
C ALA A 114 -18.41 17.58 -9.72
N PHE A 115 -18.51 17.20 -8.44
CA PHE A 115 -18.29 15.83 -7.99
C PHE A 115 -19.29 14.87 -8.60
N GLY A 116 -20.58 15.23 -8.60
CA GLY A 116 -21.65 14.40 -9.18
C GLY A 116 -21.40 14.07 -10.65
N GLU A 117 -21.01 15.05 -11.46
CA GLU A 117 -20.67 14.83 -12.88
C GLU A 117 -19.46 13.89 -13.04
N ARG A 118 -18.39 14.15 -12.29
CA ARG A 118 -17.08 13.49 -12.49
C ARG A 118 -17.02 12.10 -11.87
N ALA A 119 -17.47 11.96 -10.63
CA ALA A 119 -17.57 10.65 -9.97
C ALA A 119 -18.65 9.79 -10.64
N GLY A 120 -19.76 10.41 -11.10
CA GLY A 120 -20.80 9.72 -11.88
C GLY A 120 -20.24 9.02 -13.12
N HIS A 121 -19.39 9.72 -13.90
CA HIS A 121 -18.71 9.09 -15.05
C HIS A 121 -17.91 7.85 -14.64
N TYR A 122 -17.17 7.91 -13.52
CA TYR A 122 -16.41 6.76 -13.02
C TYR A 122 -17.33 5.62 -12.56
N TYR A 123 -18.43 5.91 -11.86
CA TYR A 123 -19.36 4.88 -11.41
C TYR A 123 -20.07 4.18 -12.57
N ASP A 124 -20.44 4.92 -13.62
CA ASP A 124 -21.06 4.37 -14.83
C ASP A 124 -20.12 3.45 -15.63
N ASN A 125 -18.80 3.70 -15.55
CA ASN A 125 -17.77 3.01 -16.35
C ASN A 125 -16.77 2.21 -15.49
N TRP A 126 -17.12 1.94 -14.23
CA TRP A 126 -16.19 1.49 -13.20
C TRP A 126 -15.36 0.26 -13.61
N ASP A 127 -16.00 -0.79 -14.13
CA ASP A 127 -15.33 -2.05 -14.45
C ASP A 127 -14.26 -1.85 -15.55
N ALA A 128 -14.55 -1.05 -16.58
CA ALA A 128 -13.61 -0.76 -17.64
C ALA A 128 -12.42 0.08 -17.13
N ILE A 129 -12.71 1.13 -16.36
CA ILE A 129 -11.67 1.98 -15.75
C ILE A 129 -10.82 1.16 -14.78
N TYR A 130 -11.43 0.22 -14.05
CA TYR A 130 -10.70 -0.61 -13.10
C TYR A 130 -9.75 -1.58 -13.80
N GLU A 131 -10.16 -2.20 -14.89
CA GLU A 131 -9.28 -3.04 -15.70
C GLU A 131 -8.11 -2.22 -16.29
N GLU A 132 -8.38 -1.02 -16.81
CA GLU A 132 -7.33 -0.09 -17.27
C GLU A 132 -6.37 0.30 -16.14
N TRP A 133 -6.91 0.49 -14.94
CA TRP A 133 -6.14 0.78 -13.74
C TRP A 133 -5.20 -0.36 -13.36
N LYS A 134 -5.65 -1.62 -13.41
CA LYS A 134 -4.79 -2.78 -13.16
C LYS A 134 -3.65 -2.83 -14.17
N VAL A 135 -3.96 -2.68 -15.46
CA VAL A 135 -2.97 -2.72 -16.54
C VAL A 135 -1.89 -1.65 -16.34
N LYS A 136 -2.27 -0.39 -16.12
CA LYS A 136 -1.29 0.69 -15.98
C LYS A 136 -0.49 0.61 -14.68
N THR A 137 -1.07 0.09 -13.60
CA THR A 137 -0.37 -0.10 -12.32
C THR A 137 0.67 -1.21 -12.42
N VAL A 138 0.31 -2.35 -13.02
CA VAL A 138 1.24 -3.48 -13.25
C VAL A 138 2.34 -3.09 -14.24
N ASP A 139 2.03 -2.31 -15.28
CA ASP A 139 3.06 -1.80 -16.19
C ASP A 139 4.11 -0.94 -15.47
N ARG A 140 3.70 -0.09 -14.52
CA ARG A 140 4.64 0.68 -13.68
C ARG A 140 5.47 -0.19 -12.75
N LEU A 141 4.87 -1.23 -12.18
CA LEU A 141 5.58 -2.21 -11.36
C LEU A 141 6.68 -2.90 -12.18
N GLU A 142 6.34 -3.39 -13.37
CA GLU A 142 7.29 -4.09 -14.24
C GLU A 142 8.40 -3.16 -14.76
N GLN A 143 8.09 -1.88 -15.05
CA GLN A 143 9.12 -0.88 -15.37
C GLN A 143 10.11 -0.70 -14.22
N MET A 144 9.63 -0.61 -12.98
CA MET A 144 10.51 -0.50 -11.81
C MET A 144 11.32 -1.77 -11.57
N LYS A 145 10.69 -2.95 -11.69
CA LYS A 145 11.38 -4.25 -11.60
C LYS A 145 12.48 -4.41 -12.63
N ALA A 146 12.34 -3.81 -13.82
CA ALA A 146 13.32 -3.88 -14.90
C ALA A 146 14.58 -3.02 -14.65
N MET A 147 14.51 -1.99 -13.81
CA MET A 147 15.66 -1.12 -13.49
C MET A 147 16.81 -1.91 -12.87
N ARG A 148 18.05 -1.48 -13.09
CA ARG A 148 19.24 -2.14 -12.52
C ARG A 148 20.23 -1.10 -12.01
N PHE A 149 20.63 -1.24 -10.76
CA PHE A 149 21.65 -0.40 -10.16
C PHE A 149 22.90 -1.24 -9.89
N ALA A 150 24.02 -0.82 -10.46
CA ALA A 150 25.30 -1.50 -10.33
C ALA A 150 26.44 -0.48 -10.16
N PRO A 151 27.55 -0.86 -9.51
CA PRO A 151 28.74 -0.02 -9.46
C PRO A 151 29.18 0.44 -10.85
N LEU A 152 29.55 1.72 -10.98
CA LEU A 152 30.02 2.26 -12.25
C LEU A 152 31.35 1.62 -12.64
N PRO A 153 31.52 1.20 -13.90
CA PRO A 153 32.78 0.64 -14.36
C PRO A 153 33.84 1.74 -14.50
N ALA A 154 35.12 1.37 -14.39
CA ALA A 154 36.21 2.33 -14.62
C ALA A 154 36.24 2.85 -16.07
N LEU A 155 35.78 2.03 -17.02
CA LEU A 155 35.56 2.38 -18.42
C LEU A 155 34.26 1.73 -18.88
N GLU A 156 33.50 2.45 -19.70
CA GLU A 156 32.35 1.87 -20.38
C GLU A 156 32.76 0.71 -21.30
N GLU A 157 31.82 -0.22 -21.53
CA GLU A 157 31.98 -1.24 -22.56
C GLU A 157 32.32 -0.59 -23.91
N LEU A 158 33.25 -1.19 -24.67
CA LEU A 158 33.73 -0.64 -25.95
C LEU A 158 32.57 -0.34 -26.91
N GLU A 159 31.48 -1.08 -26.81
CA GLU A 159 30.25 -0.88 -27.57
C GLU A 159 29.68 0.54 -27.44
N VAL A 160 29.78 1.19 -26.27
CA VAL A 160 29.31 2.57 -26.07
C VAL A 160 30.00 3.53 -27.06
N VAL A 161 31.28 3.28 -27.35
CA VAL A 161 32.06 4.06 -28.32
C VAL A 161 31.77 3.62 -29.75
N THR A 162 31.80 2.31 -30.04
CA THR A 162 31.68 1.81 -31.43
C THR A 162 30.26 1.89 -31.99
N SER A 163 29.24 1.87 -31.13
CA SER A 163 27.85 2.15 -31.51
C SER A 163 27.49 3.64 -31.50
N HIS A 164 28.43 4.50 -31.07
CA HIS A 164 28.21 5.94 -30.91
C HIS A 164 27.01 6.27 -29.99
N ARG A 165 26.85 5.52 -28.90
CA ARG A 165 25.68 5.63 -27.99
C ARG A 165 25.51 7.03 -27.42
N GLY A 166 26.62 7.69 -27.04
CA GLY A 166 26.60 9.09 -26.57
C GLY A 166 26.11 9.28 -25.13
N SER A 167 25.88 8.21 -24.37
CA SER A 167 25.51 8.23 -22.95
C SER A 167 26.31 7.19 -22.16
N SER A 168 26.44 7.39 -20.85
CA SER A 168 27.17 6.52 -19.92
C SER A 168 26.23 5.79 -18.95
N SER A 169 26.74 4.75 -18.32
CA SER A 169 26.10 4.04 -17.20
C SER A 169 25.75 4.98 -16.04
N GLY A 170 26.58 5.99 -15.75
CA GLY A 170 26.27 7.01 -14.73
C GLY A 170 25.06 7.87 -15.09
N TYR A 171 24.90 8.26 -16.35
CA TYR A 171 23.69 8.95 -16.80
C TYR A 171 22.45 8.05 -16.70
N GLN A 172 22.56 6.77 -17.07
CA GLN A 172 21.47 5.82 -16.93
C GLN A 172 21.04 5.66 -15.47
N MET A 173 21.99 5.59 -14.53
CA MET A 173 21.68 5.52 -13.10
C MET A 173 20.86 6.72 -12.61
N ILE A 174 21.20 7.94 -13.05
CA ILE A 174 20.45 9.16 -12.74
C ILE A 174 19.03 9.10 -13.32
N GLU A 175 18.89 8.66 -14.57
CA GLU A 175 17.60 8.49 -15.24
C GLU A 175 16.73 7.45 -14.53
N ASP A 176 17.30 6.28 -14.21
CA ASP A 176 16.61 5.18 -13.53
C ASP A 176 16.17 5.60 -12.12
N TYR A 177 17.03 6.26 -11.34
CA TYR A 177 16.66 6.75 -10.01
C TYR A 177 15.56 7.82 -10.07
N SER A 178 15.68 8.77 -11.00
CA SER A 178 14.64 9.79 -11.24
C SER A 178 13.31 9.13 -11.62
N ARG A 179 13.36 8.14 -12.54
CA ARG A 179 12.18 7.41 -12.99
C ARG A 179 11.57 6.58 -11.87
N MET A 180 12.38 5.94 -11.03
CA MET A 180 11.93 5.18 -9.87
C MET A 180 11.10 6.06 -8.92
N VAL A 181 11.60 7.25 -8.58
CA VAL A 181 10.88 8.22 -7.75
C VAL A 181 9.59 8.68 -8.43
N LEU A 182 9.64 9.02 -9.72
CA LEU A 182 8.45 9.45 -10.47
C LEU A 182 7.38 8.36 -10.57
N ILE A 183 7.77 7.09 -10.70
CA ILE A 183 6.83 5.96 -10.70
C ILE A 183 6.07 5.91 -9.37
N MET A 184 6.70 6.17 -8.23
CA MET A 184 5.99 6.20 -6.94
C MET A 184 4.95 7.31 -6.88
N TYR A 185 5.33 8.53 -7.29
CA TYR A 185 4.40 9.65 -7.36
C TYR A 185 3.22 9.40 -8.32
N GLU A 186 3.49 8.79 -9.47
CA GLU A 186 2.48 8.43 -10.46
C GLU A 186 1.54 7.33 -9.95
N THR A 187 2.09 6.32 -9.29
CA THR A 187 1.33 5.20 -8.71
C THR A 187 0.40 5.69 -7.60
N TYR A 188 0.79 6.70 -6.83
CA TYR A 188 -0.11 7.34 -5.86
C TYR A 188 -1.17 8.24 -6.52
N GLN A 189 -0.97 8.70 -7.76
CA GLN A 189 -2.11 9.25 -8.52
C GLN A 189 -3.12 8.15 -8.82
N PHE A 190 -2.66 6.98 -9.25
CA PHE A 190 -3.53 5.83 -9.53
C PHE A 190 -4.25 5.38 -8.25
N HIS A 191 -3.57 5.40 -7.11
CA HIS A 191 -4.17 5.12 -5.81
C HIS A 191 -5.39 6.03 -5.54
N PHE A 192 -5.25 7.36 -5.65
CA PHE A 192 -6.37 8.27 -5.38
C PHE A 192 -7.40 8.41 -6.51
N GLU A 193 -7.10 7.87 -7.69
CA GLU A 193 -8.03 7.86 -8.82
C GLU A 193 -9.32 7.09 -8.53
N LEU A 194 -9.22 5.97 -7.82
CA LEU A 194 -10.38 5.14 -7.49
C LEU A 194 -10.68 5.11 -5.98
N LEU A 195 -9.68 5.30 -5.11
CA LEU A 195 -9.86 5.14 -3.67
C LEU A 195 -10.90 6.08 -3.06
N ASN A 196 -10.78 7.39 -3.29
CA ASN A 196 -11.65 8.36 -2.63
C ASN A 196 -13.10 8.23 -3.08
N ILE A 197 -13.32 8.01 -4.38
CA ILE A 197 -14.67 7.83 -4.92
C ILE A 197 -15.24 6.45 -4.57
N GLY A 198 -14.40 5.43 -4.42
CA GLY A 198 -14.80 4.12 -3.90
C GLY A 198 -15.29 4.23 -2.45
N TYR A 199 -14.49 4.85 -1.57
CA TYR A 199 -14.91 5.09 -0.18
C TYR A 199 -16.14 6.00 -0.10
N ALA A 200 -16.27 7.02 -0.96
CA ALA A 200 -17.45 7.87 -0.97
C ALA A 200 -18.74 7.08 -1.26
N ALA A 201 -18.71 6.17 -2.23
CA ALA A 201 -19.85 5.30 -2.52
C ALA A 201 -20.16 4.33 -1.36
N TYR A 202 -19.14 3.69 -0.78
CA TYR A 202 -19.33 2.82 0.39
C TYR A 202 -19.88 3.58 1.60
N LEU A 203 -19.33 4.75 1.93
CA LEU A 203 -19.78 5.59 3.04
C LEU A 203 -21.20 6.12 2.84
N THR A 204 -21.60 6.36 1.58
CA THR A 204 -22.99 6.74 1.26
C THR A 204 -23.95 5.60 1.59
N PHE A 205 -23.63 4.37 1.16
CA PHE A 205 -24.42 3.18 1.51
C PHE A 205 -24.43 2.93 3.03
N PHE A 206 -23.28 3.10 3.68
CA PHE A 206 -23.15 2.96 5.13
C PHE A 206 -24.05 3.96 5.88
N ALA A 207 -24.01 5.24 5.47
CA ALA A 207 -24.84 6.28 6.06
C ALA A 207 -26.33 6.01 5.85
N PHE A 208 -26.73 5.56 4.65
CA PHE A 208 -28.10 5.13 4.38
C PHE A 208 -28.54 4.02 5.35
N CYS A 209 -27.72 2.99 5.53
CA CYS A 209 -28.02 1.89 6.45
C CYS A 209 -28.17 2.37 7.89
N LYS A 210 -27.30 3.28 8.35
CA LYS A 210 -27.39 3.86 9.70
C LYS A 210 -28.61 4.73 9.90
N GLN A 211 -29.06 5.42 8.86
CA GLN A 211 -30.27 6.23 8.90
C GLN A 211 -31.53 5.36 8.92
N ALA A 212 -31.60 4.36 8.04
CA ALA A 212 -32.73 3.43 7.96
C ALA A 212 -32.81 2.51 9.19
N PHE A 213 -31.65 2.09 9.71
CA PHE A 213 -31.53 1.14 10.81
C PHE A 213 -30.54 1.65 11.87
N PRO A 214 -30.97 2.50 12.81
CA PRO A 214 -30.06 3.10 13.81
C PRO A 214 -29.23 2.09 14.63
N ASP A 215 -29.78 0.89 14.86
CA ASP A 215 -29.14 -0.17 15.65
C ASP A 215 -28.34 -1.19 14.81
N ILE A 216 -28.24 -1.02 13.48
CA ILE A 216 -27.43 -1.91 12.65
C ILE A 216 -25.95 -1.83 13.05
N SER A 217 -25.32 -2.98 13.26
CA SER A 217 -23.88 -3.02 13.54
C SER A 217 -23.05 -2.70 12.29
N ASP A 218 -21.89 -2.07 12.47
CA ASP A 218 -20.96 -1.79 11.37
C ASP A 218 -20.53 -3.08 10.67
N GLN A 219 -20.38 -4.17 11.43
CA GLN A 219 -20.06 -5.49 10.90
C GLN A 219 -21.17 -6.03 9.98
N ALA A 220 -22.44 -5.77 10.28
CA ALA A 220 -23.54 -6.21 9.41
C ALA A 220 -23.48 -5.47 8.06
N ILE A 221 -23.24 -4.15 8.05
CA ILE A 221 -23.06 -3.38 6.82
C ILE A 221 -21.84 -3.90 6.04
N ALA A 222 -20.71 -4.10 6.70
CA ALA A 222 -19.50 -4.62 6.07
C ALA A 222 -19.74 -6.00 5.41
N ARG A 223 -20.48 -6.90 6.07
CA ARG A 223 -20.84 -8.21 5.51
C ARG A 223 -21.74 -8.13 4.28
N MET A 224 -22.55 -7.07 4.12
CA MET A 224 -23.35 -6.88 2.90
C MET A 224 -22.49 -6.55 1.68
N VAL A 225 -21.36 -5.86 1.89
CA VAL A 225 -20.52 -5.36 0.78
C VAL A 225 -19.32 -6.26 0.46
N GLY A 226 -18.76 -6.93 1.47
CA GLY A 226 -17.46 -7.63 1.39
C GLY A 226 -17.25 -8.45 0.12
N GLY A 227 -16.06 -8.30 -0.47
CA GLY A 227 -15.63 -9.00 -1.67
C GLY A 227 -15.31 -10.46 -1.39
N LEU A 228 -15.68 -11.34 -2.32
CA LEU A 228 -15.48 -12.79 -2.20
C LEU A 228 -14.32 -13.29 -3.06
N HIS A 229 -14.00 -12.55 -4.11
CA HIS A 229 -12.93 -12.81 -5.06
C HIS A 229 -12.12 -11.53 -5.20
N VAL A 230 -11.24 -11.29 -4.22
CA VAL A 230 -10.29 -10.18 -4.28
C VAL A 230 -8.87 -10.72 -4.22
N ASP A 231 -7.99 -10.18 -5.06
CA ASP A 231 -6.59 -10.54 -5.21
C ASP A 231 -5.81 -10.42 -3.89
N LEU A 232 -6.28 -9.58 -2.94
CA LEU A 232 -5.73 -9.50 -1.58
C LEU A 232 -5.64 -10.87 -0.88
N TYR A 233 -6.54 -11.79 -1.22
CA TYR A 233 -6.57 -13.13 -0.64
C TYR A 233 -5.71 -14.15 -1.38
N ARG A 234 -5.25 -13.81 -2.59
CA ARG A 234 -4.49 -14.70 -3.45
C ARG A 234 -3.19 -15.20 -2.81
N PRO A 235 -2.40 -14.40 -2.06
CA PRO A 235 -1.21 -14.91 -1.38
C PRO A 235 -1.49 -16.11 -0.49
N ASP A 236 -2.52 -16.06 0.35
CA ASP A 236 -2.90 -17.16 1.25
C ASP A 236 -3.44 -18.38 0.48
N ASP A 237 -4.22 -18.15 -0.58
CA ASP A 237 -4.71 -19.22 -1.44
C ASP A 237 -3.56 -19.96 -2.16
N GLU A 238 -2.51 -19.24 -2.56
CA GLU A 238 -1.30 -19.85 -3.10
C GLU A 238 -0.53 -20.68 -2.06
N LEU A 239 -0.50 -20.26 -0.78
CA LEU A 239 0.06 -21.07 0.31
C LEU A 239 -0.71 -22.39 0.50
N LYS A 240 -2.05 -22.33 0.50
CA LYS A 240 -2.91 -23.53 0.54
C LYS A 240 -2.68 -24.45 -0.66
N ARG A 241 -2.51 -23.86 -1.85
CA ARG A 241 -2.20 -24.60 -3.08
C ARG A 241 -0.84 -25.30 -2.99
N LEU A 242 0.18 -24.62 -2.47
CA LEU A 242 1.51 -25.21 -2.25
C LEU A 242 1.49 -26.31 -1.19
N ALA A 243 0.67 -26.18 -0.15
CA ALA A 243 0.45 -27.22 0.85
C ALA A 243 -0.18 -28.48 0.24
N LYS A 244 -1.23 -28.32 -0.58
CA LYS A 244 -1.85 -29.43 -1.33
C LYS A 244 -0.84 -30.10 -2.25
N ALA A 245 -0.07 -29.30 -3.01
CA ALA A 245 0.97 -29.81 -3.91
C ALA A 245 2.05 -30.61 -3.17
N ALA A 246 2.46 -30.19 -1.97
CA ALA A 246 3.42 -30.93 -1.15
C ALA A 246 2.86 -32.31 -0.74
N VAL A 247 1.59 -32.40 -0.33
CA VAL A 247 0.93 -33.66 0.02
C VAL A 247 0.82 -34.58 -1.21
N GLU A 248 0.38 -34.06 -2.34
CA GLU A 248 0.24 -34.81 -3.59
C GLU A 248 1.57 -35.37 -4.11
N GLN A 249 2.65 -34.60 -3.94
CA GLN A 249 4.00 -35.01 -4.33
C GLN A 249 4.71 -35.90 -3.30
N GLY A 250 4.07 -36.18 -2.16
CA GLY A 250 4.66 -37.00 -1.09
C GLY A 250 5.79 -36.31 -0.33
N LEU A 251 5.81 -34.96 -0.29
CA LEU A 251 6.83 -34.12 0.36
C LEU A 251 6.38 -33.60 1.75
N ALA A 252 5.23 -34.07 2.25
CA ALA A 252 4.60 -33.52 3.44
C ALA A 252 5.47 -33.59 4.70
N ASP A 253 6.18 -34.71 4.90
CA ASP A 253 7.04 -34.93 6.06
C ASP A 253 8.31 -34.08 5.96
N GLU A 254 8.92 -33.98 4.79
CA GLU A 254 10.09 -33.12 4.54
C GLU A 254 9.76 -31.64 4.78
N VAL A 255 8.63 -31.15 4.24
CA VAL A 255 8.21 -29.75 4.41
C VAL A 255 7.90 -29.45 5.87
N ARG A 256 7.18 -30.33 6.57
CA ARG A 256 6.86 -30.15 8.00
C ARG A 256 8.08 -30.24 8.91
N GLY A 257 9.01 -31.12 8.59
CA GLY A 257 10.24 -31.34 9.36
C GLY A 257 11.33 -30.30 9.12
N ALA A 258 11.17 -29.42 8.12
CA ALA A 258 12.17 -28.42 7.79
C ALA A 258 12.44 -27.43 8.93
N GLU A 259 13.70 -27.17 9.24
CA GLU A 259 14.10 -26.13 10.20
C GLU A 259 14.00 -24.73 9.59
N SER A 260 14.37 -24.58 8.32
CA SER A 260 14.23 -23.34 7.56
C SER A 260 13.88 -23.60 6.09
N ALA A 261 13.33 -22.59 5.42
CA ALA A 261 13.01 -22.58 4.01
C ALA A 261 14.26 -22.75 3.15
N GLU A 262 15.38 -22.11 3.51
CA GLU A 262 16.65 -22.27 2.80
C GLU A 262 17.10 -23.74 2.78
N ALA A 263 17.13 -24.39 3.95
CA ALA A 263 17.54 -25.78 4.07
C ALA A 263 16.57 -26.73 3.34
N LEU A 264 15.27 -26.47 3.43
CA LEU A 264 14.23 -27.20 2.70
C LEU A 264 14.45 -27.10 1.19
N PHE A 265 14.56 -25.89 0.65
CA PHE A 265 14.70 -25.68 -0.79
C PHE A 265 16.00 -26.30 -1.32
N ALA A 266 17.11 -26.19 -0.58
CA ALA A 266 18.36 -26.84 -0.95
C ALA A 266 18.22 -28.39 -1.02
N SER A 267 17.59 -28.99 0.00
CA SER A 267 17.34 -30.44 0.04
C SER A 267 16.42 -30.90 -1.09
N LEU A 268 15.27 -30.24 -1.28
CA LEU A 268 14.28 -30.62 -2.28
C LEU A 268 14.81 -30.50 -3.71
N ARG A 269 15.65 -29.50 -4.01
CA ARG A 269 16.30 -29.38 -5.32
C ARG A 269 17.17 -30.60 -5.66
N SER A 270 17.73 -31.27 -4.64
CA SER A 270 18.61 -32.44 -4.81
C SER A 270 17.87 -33.78 -4.67
N ASN A 271 16.72 -33.81 -3.98
CA ASN A 271 16.03 -35.03 -3.57
C ASN A 271 14.61 -35.16 -4.15
N GLY A 272 14.42 -34.81 -5.42
CA GLY A 272 13.16 -35.07 -6.14
C GLY A 272 12.01 -34.08 -5.88
N GLY A 273 12.19 -33.08 -5.01
CA GLY A 273 11.23 -31.99 -4.77
C GLY A 273 11.46 -30.73 -5.61
N LYS A 274 12.29 -30.81 -6.65
CA LYS A 274 12.66 -29.66 -7.49
C LYS A 274 11.44 -28.93 -8.08
N ALA A 275 10.43 -29.68 -8.54
CA ALA A 275 9.22 -29.10 -9.12
C ALA A 275 8.43 -28.26 -8.10
N TRP A 276 8.36 -28.69 -6.84
CA TRP A 276 7.70 -27.92 -5.78
C TRP A 276 8.46 -26.63 -5.45
N VAL A 277 9.80 -26.67 -5.45
CA VAL A 277 10.62 -25.46 -5.24
C VAL A 277 10.47 -24.47 -6.41
N GLU A 278 10.50 -24.93 -7.66
CA GLU A 278 10.28 -24.07 -8.83
C GLU A 278 8.86 -23.46 -8.82
N ASP A 279 7.87 -24.21 -8.34
CA ASP A 279 6.50 -23.73 -8.18
C ASP A 279 6.39 -22.64 -7.08
N TRP A 280 7.05 -22.84 -5.95
CA TRP A 280 7.18 -21.81 -4.90
C TRP A 280 7.80 -20.53 -5.44
N GLU A 281 8.96 -20.63 -6.11
CA GLU A 281 9.69 -19.48 -6.66
C GLU A 281 8.86 -18.69 -7.66
N ARG A 282 8.12 -19.39 -8.53
CA ARG A 282 7.21 -18.76 -9.49
C ARG A 282 6.02 -18.11 -8.80
N THR A 283 5.47 -18.71 -7.74
CA THR A 283 4.39 -18.10 -6.97
C THR A 283 4.87 -16.86 -6.23
N ALA A 284 6.11 -16.85 -5.72
CA ALA A 284 6.64 -15.78 -4.90
C ALA A 284 6.64 -14.41 -5.61
N ASP A 285 6.86 -14.37 -6.93
CA ASP A 285 6.75 -13.17 -7.75
C ASP A 285 5.46 -13.21 -8.60
N PRO A 286 4.41 -12.43 -8.29
CA PRO A 286 4.39 -11.33 -7.30
C PRO A 286 3.71 -11.69 -5.97
N TRP A 287 3.17 -12.89 -5.79
CA TRP A 287 2.20 -13.15 -4.72
C TRP A 287 2.79 -13.17 -3.30
N PHE A 288 4.10 -13.29 -3.15
CA PHE A 288 4.80 -13.16 -1.85
C PHE A 288 5.57 -11.85 -1.71
N LEU A 289 5.34 -10.88 -2.58
CA LEU A 289 5.72 -9.48 -2.34
C LEU A 289 4.78 -8.83 -1.31
N ILE A 290 4.56 -9.53 -0.19
CA ILE A 290 3.74 -9.14 0.96
C ILE A 290 4.68 -8.70 2.06
N ASP A 291 4.49 -7.48 2.54
CA ASP A 291 5.34 -6.80 3.51
C ASP A 291 5.21 -7.46 4.90
N THR A 292 6.32 -7.55 5.64
CA THR A 292 6.36 -8.13 7.00
C THR A 292 6.15 -7.09 8.11
N ALA A 293 6.03 -5.81 7.78
CA ALA A 293 5.88 -4.70 8.72
C ALA A 293 4.63 -4.86 9.61
N PRO A 294 4.75 -4.55 10.91
CA PRO A 294 3.60 -4.44 11.81
C PRO A 294 2.87 -3.12 11.54
N GLY A 295 1.78 -3.15 10.76
CA GLY A 295 0.97 -1.97 10.50
C GLY A 295 0.41 -1.93 9.09
N HIS A 296 0.29 -0.73 8.52
CA HIS A 296 -0.07 -0.56 7.13
C HIS A 296 1.09 -1.00 6.20
N PRO A 297 0.82 -1.75 5.13
CA PRO A 297 1.88 -2.29 4.27
C PRO A 297 2.72 -1.24 3.55
N GLY A 298 3.98 -1.57 3.28
CA GLY A 298 4.89 -0.75 2.46
C GLY A 298 5.53 0.44 3.20
N GLY A 299 5.27 0.56 4.51
CA GLY A 299 5.69 1.66 5.40
C GLY A 299 7.17 2.02 5.37
N TYR A 300 8.05 1.02 5.42
CA TYR A 300 9.46 1.28 5.68
C TYR A 300 10.38 0.32 4.94
N GLY A 301 11.47 0.85 4.41
CA GLY A 301 12.46 0.08 3.65
C GLY A 301 13.29 -0.90 4.48
N HIS A 302 13.11 -0.97 5.80
CA HIS A 302 13.83 -1.90 6.67
C HIS A 302 13.07 -3.20 6.98
N TYR A 303 11.79 -3.28 6.59
CA TYR A 303 11.02 -4.53 6.65
C TYR A 303 11.23 -5.37 5.38
N GLY A 304 11.18 -6.68 5.54
CA GLY A 304 11.25 -7.61 4.43
C GLY A 304 9.88 -7.89 3.81
N THR A 305 9.85 -8.90 2.95
CA THR A 305 8.63 -9.47 2.40
C THR A 305 8.59 -10.97 2.65
N TRP A 306 7.44 -11.61 2.45
CA TRP A 306 7.33 -13.07 2.44
C TRP A 306 8.29 -13.73 1.42
N ALA A 307 8.63 -13.04 0.33
CA ALA A 307 9.61 -13.52 -0.65
C ALA A 307 11.06 -13.45 -0.12
N SER A 308 11.43 -12.41 0.63
CA SER A 308 12.77 -12.30 1.22
C SER A 308 12.92 -13.05 2.55
N GLU A 309 11.81 -13.32 3.23
CA GLU A 309 11.73 -14.05 4.50
C GLU A 309 10.80 -15.28 4.37
N PRO A 310 11.16 -16.27 3.53
CA PRO A 310 10.28 -17.38 3.19
C PRO A 310 9.93 -18.32 4.36
N ASP A 311 10.61 -18.21 5.49
CA ASP A 311 10.27 -18.94 6.71
C ASP A 311 8.87 -18.59 7.24
N ILE A 312 8.45 -17.32 7.07
CA ILE A 312 7.12 -16.84 7.49
C ILE A 312 6.01 -17.56 6.72
N PRO A 313 5.90 -17.45 5.38
CA PRO A 313 4.90 -18.18 4.62
C PRO A 313 5.07 -19.70 4.70
N LEU A 314 6.29 -20.22 4.88
CA LEU A 314 6.51 -21.66 5.04
C LEU A 314 5.84 -22.18 6.33
N GLY A 315 5.83 -21.39 7.41
CA GLY A 315 5.10 -21.70 8.63
C GLY A 315 3.63 -22.00 8.36
N ALA A 316 2.94 -21.12 7.62
CA ALA A 316 1.55 -21.31 7.23
C ALA A 316 1.35 -22.55 6.33
N VAL A 317 2.26 -22.80 5.38
CA VAL A 317 2.20 -24.03 4.55
C VAL A 317 2.29 -25.30 5.41
N LYS A 318 3.16 -25.33 6.43
CA LYS A 318 3.27 -26.47 7.36
C LYS A 318 1.97 -26.69 8.13
N GLU A 319 1.32 -25.63 8.58
CA GLU A 319 0.02 -25.69 9.26
C GLU A 319 -1.08 -26.23 8.34
N TYR A 320 -1.14 -25.74 7.09
CA TYR A 320 -2.09 -26.25 6.10
C TYR A 320 -1.86 -27.72 5.75
N ILE A 321 -0.61 -28.18 5.64
CA ILE A 321 -0.31 -29.61 5.46
C ILE A 321 -0.81 -30.40 6.67
N ALA A 322 -0.61 -29.91 7.90
CA ALA A 322 -1.08 -30.60 9.09
C ALA A 322 -2.62 -30.73 9.11
N ALA A 323 -3.34 -29.66 8.75
CA ALA A 323 -4.80 -29.66 8.63
C ALA A 323 -5.29 -30.67 7.57
N LEU A 324 -4.67 -30.67 6.38
CA LEU A 324 -5.00 -31.61 5.31
C LEU A 324 -4.80 -33.08 5.74
N LEU A 325 -3.73 -33.39 6.45
CA LEU A 325 -3.46 -34.74 6.96
C LEU A 325 -4.45 -35.19 8.05
N ASN A 326 -5.07 -34.23 8.75
CA ASN A 326 -6.14 -34.49 9.71
C ASN A 326 -7.52 -34.62 9.03
N GLY A 327 -7.62 -34.34 7.72
CA GLY A 327 -8.87 -34.38 6.96
C GLY A 327 -9.68 -33.09 7.02
N ASP A 328 -9.07 -31.97 7.45
CA ASP A 328 -9.72 -30.66 7.51
C ASP A 328 -9.79 -30.02 6.11
N GLU A 329 -10.86 -29.24 5.86
CA GLU A 329 -10.98 -28.39 4.68
C GLU A 329 -10.23 -27.06 4.93
N ILE A 330 -9.23 -26.76 4.10
CA ILE A 330 -8.42 -25.54 4.23
C ILE A 330 -8.86 -24.42 3.28
N ASP A 331 -9.68 -24.75 2.28
CA ASP A 331 -10.19 -23.76 1.34
C ASP A 331 -11.17 -22.81 2.02
N ARG A 332 -11.22 -21.58 1.53
CA ARG A 332 -12.17 -20.61 2.05
C ARG A 332 -13.61 -21.09 1.79
N PRO A 333 -14.52 -20.97 2.77
CA PRO A 333 -15.92 -21.36 2.59
C PRO A 333 -16.71 -20.30 1.82
N THR A 334 -16.30 -19.99 0.59
CA THR A 334 -16.84 -18.89 -0.24
C THR A 334 -18.35 -18.98 -0.45
N ALA A 335 -18.88 -20.19 -0.65
CA ALA A 335 -20.32 -20.42 -0.79
C ALA A 335 -21.11 -20.05 0.47
N HIS A 336 -20.57 -20.35 1.65
CA HIS A 336 -21.19 -19.98 2.92
C HIS A 336 -21.16 -18.46 3.13
N VAL A 337 -20.04 -17.80 2.83
CA VAL A 337 -19.92 -16.33 2.95
C VAL A 337 -20.89 -15.63 1.98
N LEU A 338 -21.03 -16.13 0.75
CA LEU A 338 -22.03 -15.67 -0.22
C LEU A 338 -23.45 -15.80 0.30
N ALA A 339 -23.82 -16.98 0.80
CA ALA A 339 -25.15 -17.22 1.33
C ALA A 339 -25.46 -16.31 2.51
N GLU A 340 -24.50 -16.11 3.42
CA GLU A 340 -24.64 -15.21 4.56
C GLU A 340 -24.77 -13.75 4.15
N ARG A 341 -23.99 -13.31 3.15
CA ARG A 341 -24.10 -11.96 2.57
C ARG A 341 -25.48 -11.70 1.98
N GLU A 342 -25.99 -12.63 1.16
CA GLU A 342 -27.32 -12.50 0.56
C GLU A 342 -28.45 -12.58 1.61
N ARG A 343 -28.30 -13.43 2.63
CA ARG A 343 -29.24 -13.52 3.76
C ARG A 343 -29.31 -12.20 4.52
N ILE A 344 -28.18 -11.65 4.95
CA ILE A 344 -28.12 -10.38 5.68
C ILE A 344 -28.72 -9.26 4.81
N THR A 345 -28.32 -9.16 3.54
CA THR A 345 -28.85 -8.15 2.62
C THR A 345 -30.38 -8.27 2.48
N GLY A 346 -30.90 -9.48 2.26
CA GLY A 346 -32.34 -9.72 2.10
C GLY A 346 -33.15 -9.35 3.34
N GLU A 347 -32.68 -9.77 4.52
CA GLU A 347 -33.35 -9.49 5.80
C GLU A 347 -33.48 -7.98 6.07
N TYR A 348 -32.43 -7.19 5.83
CA TYR A 348 -32.53 -5.73 5.98
C TYR A 348 -33.37 -5.09 4.88
N ARG A 349 -33.26 -5.58 3.64
CA ARG A 349 -34.08 -5.06 2.53
C ARG A 349 -35.58 -5.26 2.77
N GLU A 350 -35.99 -6.37 3.37
CA GLU A 350 -37.40 -6.64 3.72
C GLU A 350 -37.95 -5.71 4.81
N LEU A 351 -37.09 -5.10 5.62
CA LEU A 351 -37.47 -4.16 6.67
C LEU A 351 -37.63 -2.71 6.16
N LEU A 352 -37.19 -2.42 4.93
CA LEU A 352 -37.32 -1.10 4.33
C LEU A 352 -38.75 -0.80 3.88
N ALA A 353 -39.09 0.49 3.85
CA ALA A 353 -40.28 0.94 3.14
C ALA A 353 -40.12 0.67 1.63
N GLU A 354 -41.24 0.41 0.94
CA GLU A 354 -41.23 0.11 -0.51
C GLU A 354 -40.59 1.23 -1.34
N GLU A 355 -40.72 2.48 -0.89
CA GLU A 355 -40.11 3.65 -1.53
C GLU A 355 -38.58 3.76 -1.35
N ASP A 356 -38.03 3.16 -0.28
CA ASP A 356 -36.60 3.21 0.03
C ASP A 356 -35.81 2.04 -0.61
N ALA A 357 -36.51 0.94 -0.93
CA ALA A 357 -35.87 -0.27 -1.46
C ALA A 357 -35.07 -0.06 -2.76
N PRO A 358 -35.54 0.72 -3.76
CA PRO A 358 -34.74 0.98 -4.97
C PRO A 358 -33.41 1.70 -4.68
N ALA A 359 -33.43 2.68 -3.78
CA ALA A 359 -32.22 3.42 -3.41
C ALA A 359 -31.22 2.54 -2.66
N PHE A 360 -31.71 1.68 -1.76
CA PHE A 360 -30.88 0.68 -1.09
C PHE A 360 -30.22 -0.27 -2.09
N ASP A 361 -30.99 -0.81 -3.05
CA ASP A 361 -30.48 -1.76 -4.04
C ASP A 361 -29.40 -1.13 -4.93
N GLU A 362 -29.62 0.11 -5.39
CA GLU A 362 -28.66 0.85 -6.22
C GLU A 362 -27.36 1.15 -5.45
N MET A 363 -27.48 1.69 -4.23
CA MET A 363 -26.32 2.01 -3.39
C MET A 363 -25.54 0.75 -3.00
N LEU A 364 -26.23 -0.35 -2.68
CA LEU A 364 -25.59 -1.63 -2.37
C LEU A 364 -24.87 -2.18 -3.59
N ALA A 365 -25.48 -2.16 -4.77
CA ALA A 365 -24.86 -2.65 -6.00
C ALA A 365 -23.58 -1.87 -6.32
N LEU A 366 -23.62 -0.54 -6.19
CA LEU A 366 -22.44 0.30 -6.37
C LEU A 366 -21.39 0.03 -5.29
N ALA A 367 -21.78 -0.04 -4.02
CA ALA A 367 -20.87 -0.34 -2.91
C ALA A 367 -20.14 -1.67 -3.13
N ARG A 368 -20.87 -2.74 -3.48
CA ARG A 368 -20.31 -4.06 -3.77
C ARG A 368 -19.33 -4.03 -4.95
N LYS A 369 -19.58 -3.18 -5.96
CA LYS A 369 -18.69 -3.02 -7.12
C LYS A 369 -17.38 -2.33 -6.73
N VAL A 370 -17.46 -1.18 -6.06
CA VAL A 370 -16.27 -0.40 -5.69
C VAL A 370 -15.45 -1.07 -4.60
N PHE A 371 -16.06 -1.89 -3.74
CA PHE A 371 -15.36 -2.53 -2.62
C PHE A 371 -14.27 -3.51 -3.08
N VAL A 372 -14.41 -4.11 -4.26
CA VAL A 372 -13.37 -4.96 -4.86
C VAL A 372 -12.07 -4.17 -5.00
N TYR A 373 -12.12 -2.95 -5.57
CA TYR A 373 -10.96 -2.06 -5.64
C TYR A 373 -10.45 -1.66 -4.25
N ILE A 374 -11.35 -1.30 -3.34
CA ILE A 374 -10.99 -0.88 -1.98
C ILE A 374 -10.21 -2.00 -1.27
N GLU A 375 -10.49 -3.26 -1.54
CA GLU A 375 -9.72 -4.38 -0.99
C GLU A 375 -8.46 -4.71 -1.80
N GLU A 376 -8.48 -4.56 -3.13
CA GLU A 376 -7.36 -4.97 -3.99
C GLU A 376 -6.26 -3.92 -4.14
N HIS A 377 -6.54 -2.62 -3.98
CA HIS A 377 -5.51 -1.59 -4.21
C HIS A 377 -4.29 -1.75 -3.29
N VAL A 378 -4.48 -2.24 -2.06
CA VAL A 378 -3.41 -2.52 -1.09
C VAL A 378 -2.41 -3.54 -1.65
N ILE A 379 -2.85 -4.57 -2.39
CA ILE A 379 -1.90 -5.55 -2.94
C ILE A 379 -1.01 -4.94 -4.03
N TYR A 380 -1.58 -4.13 -4.92
CA TYR A 380 -0.84 -3.55 -6.04
C TYR A 380 0.03 -2.36 -5.64
N ILE A 381 -0.52 -1.45 -4.82
CA ILE A 381 0.11 -0.18 -4.48
C ILE A 381 0.94 -0.32 -3.20
N GLU A 382 0.36 -0.86 -2.14
CA GLU A 382 0.97 -0.80 -0.81
C GLU A 382 1.95 -1.95 -0.59
N HIS A 383 1.65 -3.14 -1.14
CA HIS A 383 2.55 -4.29 -1.10
C HIS A 383 3.53 -4.28 -2.27
N TRP A 384 3.07 -4.56 -3.50
CA TRP A 384 3.97 -4.84 -4.62
C TRP A 384 4.84 -3.65 -5.02
N MET A 385 4.25 -2.45 -5.14
CA MET A 385 5.00 -1.27 -5.56
C MET A 385 6.05 -0.88 -4.51
N TRP A 386 5.67 -0.78 -3.22
CA TRP A 386 6.64 -0.45 -2.17
C TRP A 386 7.70 -1.52 -1.98
N ALA A 387 7.34 -2.80 -1.95
CA ALA A 387 8.32 -3.88 -1.88
C ALA A 387 9.36 -3.78 -3.00
N THR A 388 8.91 -3.46 -4.21
CA THR A 388 9.80 -3.26 -5.37
C THR A 388 10.64 -2.00 -5.22
N PHE A 389 10.05 -0.89 -4.79
CA PHE A 389 10.76 0.37 -4.55
C PHE A 389 11.87 0.19 -3.50
N TRP A 390 11.57 -0.47 -2.38
CA TRP A 390 12.55 -0.74 -1.33
C TRP A 390 13.64 -1.68 -1.81
N ALA A 391 13.30 -2.75 -2.53
CA ALA A 391 14.28 -3.66 -3.11
C ALA A 391 15.25 -2.92 -4.06
N LYS A 392 14.73 -2.00 -4.89
CA LYS A 392 15.53 -1.17 -5.80
C LYS A 392 16.34 -0.11 -5.09
N SER A 393 15.81 0.48 -4.02
CA SER A 393 16.56 1.41 -3.15
C SER A 393 17.75 0.72 -2.49
N HIS A 394 17.57 -0.51 -1.99
CA HIS A 394 18.66 -1.33 -1.48
C HIS A 394 19.66 -1.77 -2.56
N GLU A 395 19.20 -2.00 -3.80
CA GLU A 395 20.08 -2.25 -4.94
C GLU A 395 20.94 -1.03 -5.26
N LEU A 396 20.34 0.16 -5.30
CA LEU A 396 21.02 1.44 -5.48
C LEU A 396 22.04 1.69 -4.35
N SER A 397 21.65 1.47 -3.10
CA SER A 397 22.54 1.75 -1.97
C SER A 397 23.79 0.87 -1.98
N ARG A 398 23.64 -0.42 -2.31
CA ARG A 398 24.77 -1.34 -2.51
C ARG A 398 25.63 -0.98 -3.72
N ALA A 399 25.06 -0.36 -4.75
CA ALA A 399 25.82 0.12 -5.89
C ALA A 399 26.68 1.34 -5.51
N LEU A 400 26.10 2.31 -4.80
CA LEU A 400 26.75 3.59 -4.45
C LEU A 400 27.82 3.47 -3.36
N ALA A 401 27.65 2.63 -2.33
CA ALA A 401 28.63 2.51 -1.24
C ALA A 401 30.07 2.20 -1.71
N PRO A 402 30.32 1.22 -2.60
CA PRO A 402 31.66 0.97 -3.15
C PRO A 402 32.25 2.13 -3.96
N MET A 403 31.43 3.09 -4.39
CA MET A 403 31.88 4.30 -5.09
C MET A 403 32.29 5.42 -4.14
N GLY A 404 32.12 5.24 -2.83
CA GLY A 404 32.48 6.21 -1.81
C GLY A 404 31.45 7.31 -1.58
N ALA A 405 30.19 7.09 -1.99
CA ALA A 405 29.08 8.01 -1.70
C ALA A 405 28.78 8.09 -0.19
N PHE A 406 28.93 6.97 0.52
CA PHE A 406 28.74 6.81 1.97
C PHE A 406 29.46 5.54 2.44
N ASP A 407 29.60 5.37 3.77
CA ASP A 407 30.43 4.32 4.36
C ASP A 407 29.79 2.93 4.23
N GLU A 408 28.48 2.81 4.50
CA GLU A 408 27.73 1.55 4.42
C GLU A 408 26.43 1.70 3.61
N PRO A 409 25.94 0.65 2.92
CA PRO A 409 24.68 0.70 2.16
C PRO A 409 23.46 1.19 2.95
N GLY A 410 23.45 1.02 4.27
CA GLY A 410 22.36 1.50 5.13
C GLY A 410 22.33 3.02 5.29
N ASP A 411 23.46 3.70 5.11
CA ASP A 411 23.59 5.15 5.35
C ASP A 411 22.75 5.97 4.36
N MET A 412 22.50 5.42 3.17
CA MET A 412 21.66 6.07 2.14
C MET A 412 20.27 6.43 2.68
N PHE A 413 19.69 5.61 3.56
CA PHE A 413 18.34 5.85 4.07
C PHE A 413 18.26 7.05 5.02
N PHE A 414 19.39 7.48 5.59
CA PHE A 414 19.49 8.70 6.41
C PHE A 414 19.63 9.98 5.58
N LEU A 415 19.73 9.85 4.25
CA LEU A 415 19.76 10.97 3.31
C LEU A 415 18.36 11.25 2.76
N ARG A 416 18.06 12.51 2.49
CA ARG A 416 16.91 12.90 1.67
C ARG A 416 17.13 12.38 0.25
N ARG A 417 16.04 12.05 -0.45
CA ARG A 417 16.13 11.58 -1.85
C ARG A 417 16.86 12.55 -2.79
N THR A 418 16.81 13.85 -2.52
CA THR A 418 17.56 14.87 -3.27
C THR A 418 19.05 14.79 -3.01
N GLU A 419 19.46 14.48 -1.78
CA GLU A 419 20.89 14.29 -1.43
C GLU A 419 21.42 13.00 -2.05
N VAL A 420 20.61 11.95 -2.11
CA VAL A 420 20.93 10.72 -2.86
C VAL A 420 21.10 11.00 -4.36
N MET A 421 20.31 11.91 -4.93
CA MET A 421 20.48 12.33 -6.34
C MET A 421 21.78 13.12 -6.58
N GLU A 422 22.25 13.85 -5.56
CA GLU A 422 23.47 14.67 -5.63
C GLU A 422 24.75 13.88 -5.36
N SER A 423 24.63 12.69 -4.75
CA SER A 423 25.71 11.76 -4.42
C SER A 423 26.14 10.95 -5.63
#